data_AF-A0A7S3JBF4-F1
#
_entry.id   AF-A0A7S3JBF4-F1
#
_cell.length_a   1.000
_cell.length_b   1.000
_cell.length_c   1.000
_cell.angle_alpha   90.00
_cell.angle_beta   90.00
_cell.angle_gamma   90.00
#
_symmetry.space_group_name_H-M   'P 1'
#
loop_
_entity.id
_entity.type
_entity.pdbx_description
1 polymer ?
#
loop_
_entity_poly.entity_id
_entity_poly.type
_entity_poly.pdbx_seq_one_letter_code
_entity_poly.pdbx_strand_id
1 'polypeptide(L)'
;ADNPTILYVSGGNTQVIAYTQQKYQIFGETLDIAVGNCLDRFARAINLSNDPAPGANIEKLAKEGKNYIELPYIVKGMDVSFSGILSNIEDMVLGKKPGKKGKKSKPEEEKKDYCQADLCYSLQETIFAMLVEITERTMAHCNSDSVLLVGGVGCNVRLQEMMGIMAEERGATVC
;
A
#
# COMPACT_ATOMS: atom_id res chain seq x y z
N ALA A 1 -28.58 -8.97 -7.08
CA ALA A 1 -27.50 -8.22 -7.74
C ALA A 1 -26.25 -8.55 -6.99
N ASP A 2 -25.23 -9.04 -7.67
CA ASP A 2 -23.93 -9.25 -7.05
C ASP A 2 -23.39 -7.86 -6.67
N ASN A 3 -23.27 -7.62 -5.37
CA ASN A 3 -22.82 -6.36 -4.82
C ASN A 3 -21.37 -6.58 -4.34
N PRO A 4 -20.37 -6.48 -5.24
CA PRO A 4 -18.99 -6.69 -4.86
C PRO A 4 -18.54 -5.60 -3.90
N THR A 5 -17.59 -5.96 -3.05
CA THR A 5 -16.78 -4.97 -2.33
C THR A 5 -15.78 -4.39 -3.32
N ILE A 6 -15.77 -3.08 -3.48
CA ILE A 6 -14.94 -2.37 -4.46
C ILE A 6 -13.75 -1.77 -3.73
N LEU A 7 -12.54 -2.19 -4.07
CA LEU A 7 -11.32 -1.51 -3.66
C LEU A 7 -10.93 -0.52 -4.77
N TYR A 8 -11.12 0.78 -4.51
CA TYR A 8 -10.75 1.85 -5.42
C TYR A 8 -9.40 2.45 -5.05
N VAL A 9 -8.38 2.15 -5.85
CA VAL A 9 -6.99 2.57 -5.65
C VAL A 9 -6.43 3.28 -6.87
N SER A 10 -6.25 4.59 -6.76
CA SER A 10 -5.69 5.45 -7.81
C SER A 10 -4.59 6.37 -7.28
N GLY A 11 -4.05 7.23 -8.14
CA GLY A 11 -3.14 8.31 -7.73
C GLY A 11 -3.73 9.26 -6.70
N GLY A 12 -5.06 9.45 -6.71
CA GLY A 12 -5.75 10.42 -5.86
C GLY A 12 -6.70 9.82 -4.83
N ASN A 13 -7.09 8.55 -4.97
CA ASN A 13 -8.09 7.93 -4.11
C ASN A 13 -7.61 6.57 -3.57
N THR A 14 -8.01 6.25 -2.34
CA THR A 14 -7.85 4.93 -1.73
C THR A 14 -9.04 4.70 -0.82
N GLN A 15 -10.01 3.91 -1.29
CA GLN A 15 -11.30 3.72 -0.63
C GLN A 15 -11.79 2.28 -0.84
N VAL A 16 -12.43 1.73 0.19
CA VAL A 16 -13.18 0.47 0.13
C VAL A 16 -14.66 0.81 0.17
N ILE A 17 -15.37 0.48 -0.90
CA ILE A 17 -16.75 0.88 -1.14
C ILE A 17 -17.59 -0.38 -1.27
N ALA A 18 -18.74 -0.45 -0.61
CA ALA A 18 -19.69 -1.53 -0.85
C ALA A 18 -21.12 -0.99 -0.91
N TYR A 19 -21.98 -1.69 -1.64
CA TYR A 19 -23.39 -1.34 -1.77
C TYR A 19 -24.18 -1.93 -0.62
N THR A 20 -24.72 -1.07 0.26
CA THR A 20 -25.54 -1.47 1.40
C THR A 20 -26.65 -0.45 1.65
N GLN A 21 -27.80 -0.92 2.13
CA GLN A 21 -28.97 -0.06 2.40
C GLN A 21 -29.35 0.83 1.21
N GLN A 22 -29.33 0.26 0.00
CA GLN A 22 -29.68 0.93 -1.26
C GLN A 22 -28.75 2.08 -1.69
N LYS A 23 -27.57 2.21 -1.08
CA LYS A 23 -26.56 3.24 -1.45
C LYS A 23 -25.14 2.67 -1.42
N TYR A 24 -24.26 3.24 -2.23
CA TYR A 24 -22.83 3.00 -2.09
C TYR A 24 -22.31 3.72 -0.85
N GLN A 25 -21.63 2.98 0.03
CA GLN A 25 -21.05 3.52 1.26
C GLN A 25 -19.54 3.23 1.26
N ILE A 26 -18.78 4.19 1.77
CA ILE A 26 -17.35 4.03 2.03
C ILE A 26 -17.22 3.37 3.41
N PHE A 27 -16.59 2.21 3.45
CA PHE A 27 -16.34 1.45 4.69
C PHE A 27 -14.96 1.71 5.25
N GLY A 28 -14.00 2.01 4.38
CA GLY A 28 -12.63 2.33 4.74
C GLY A 28 -12.01 3.29 3.74
N GLU A 29 -11.18 4.20 4.20
CA GLU A 29 -10.44 5.11 3.34
C GLU A 29 -9.02 5.39 3.85
N THR A 30 -8.23 6.06 3.02
CA THR A 30 -6.96 6.63 3.51
C THR A 30 -7.22 7.84 4.39
N LEU A 31 -6.53 7.91 5.53
CA LEU A 31 -6.56 9.03 6.46
C LEU A 31 -5.63 10.18 6.05
N ASP A 32 -4.76 9.96 5.05
CA ASP A 32 -3.76 10.95 4.64
C ASP A 32 -3.63 11.12 3.12
N ILE A 33 -2.78 10.32 2.47
CA ILE A 33 -2.48 10.38 1.04
C ILE A 33 -3.00 9.11 0.38
N ALA A 34 -3.36 9.17 -0.90
CA ALA A 34 -3.70 7.97 -1.65
C ALA A 34 -2.46 7.09 -1.87
N VAL A 35 -2.68 5.78 -2.01
CA VAL A 35 -1.62 4.79 -2.25
C VAL A 35 -0.82 5.10 -3.52
N GLY A 36 -1.47 5.55 -4.60
CA GLY A 36 -0.75 5.90 -5.82
C GLY A 36 0.17 7.11 -5.61
N ASN A 37 -0.26 8.13 -4.87
CA ASN A 37 0.61 9.26 -4.50
C ASN A 37 1.76 8.82 -3.58
N CYS A 38 1.51 7.88 -2.66
CA CYS A 38 2.57 7.28 -1.84
C CYS A 38 3.65 6.62 -2.71
N LEU A 39 3.25 5.79 -3.68
CA LEU A 39 4.15 5.14 -4.64
C LEU A 39 4.91 6.18 -5.48
N ASP A 40 4.23 7.22 -5.98
CA ASP A 40 4.86 8.28 -6.78
C ASP A 40 5.91 9.05 -5.98
N ARG A 41 5.62 9.39 -4.72
CA ARG A 41 6.57 10.08 -3.85
C ARG A 41 7.75 9.19 -3.46
N PHE A 42 7.49 7.90 -3.21
CA PHE A 42 8.55 6.93 -2.98
C PHE A 42 9.48 6.81 -4.18
N ALA A 43 8.95 6.64 -5.40
CA ALA A 43 9.75 6.59 -6.62
C ALA A 43 10.67 7.81 -6.75
N ARG A 44 10.16 9.01 -6.44
CA ARG A 44 10.97 10.24 -6.43
C ARG A 44 12.05 10.21 -5.34
N ALA A 45 11.74 9.71 -4.15
CA ALA A 45 12.70 9.64 -3.03
C ALA A 45 13.91 8.76 -3.36
N ILE A 46 13.72 7.68 -4.13
CA ILE A 46 14.79 6.77 -4.56
C ILE A 46 15.38 7.12 -5.94
N ASN A 47 15.01 8.27 -6.53
CA ASN A 47 15.39 8.69 -7.89
C ASN A 47 15.06 7.66 -8.98
N LEU A 48 13.93 6.97 -8.86
CA LEU A 48 13.44 6.04 -9.88
C LEU A 48 12.81 6.81 -11.06
N SER A 49 13.00 6.30 -12.27
CA SER A 49 12.40 6.88 -13.48
C SER A 49 10.87 6.88 -13.41
N ASN A 50 10.25 7.94 -13.92
CA ASN A 50 8.80 8.04 -14.05
C ASN A 50 8.26 7.40 -15.33
N ASP A 51 9.11 7.10 -16.33
CA ASP A 51 8.72 6.53 -17.61
C ASP A 51 8.83 4.99 -17.57
N PRO A 52 7.80 4.19 -17.90
CA PRO A 52 6.44 4.57 -18.36
C PRO A 52 5.46 4.97 -17.26
N ALA A 53 5.64 4.46 -16.04
CA ALA A 53 4.92 4.90 -14.86
C ALA A 53 5.74 4.55 -13.61
N PRO A 54 5.77 5.41 -12.58
CA PRO A 54 6.51 5.16 -11.33
C PRO A 54 6.07 3.85 -10.66
N GLY A 55 4.75 3.60 -10.54
CA GLY A 55 4.22 2.36 -9.96
C GLY A 55 4.68 1.09 -10.69
N ALA A 56 4.71 1.11 -12.02
CA ALA A 56 5.17 -0.03 -12.82
C ALA A 56 6.68 -0.28 -12.67
N ASN A 57 7.47 0.78 -12.50
CA ASN A 57 8.91 0.65 -12.27
C ASN A 57 9.20 0.12 -10.85
N ILE A 58 8.43 0.54 -9.84
CA ILE A 58 8.50 -0.03 -8.48
C ILE A 58 8.19 -1.53 -8.55
N GLU A 59 7.14 -1.93 -9.27
CA GLU A 59 6.77 -3.34 -9.41
C GLU A 59 7.84 -4.18 -10.11
N LYS A 60 8.50 -3.64 -11.13
CA LYS A 60 9.63 -4.33 -11.78
C LYS A 60 10.80 -4.53 -10.83
N LEU A 61 11.18 -3.48 -10.10
CA LEU A 61 12.29 -3.55 -9.14
C LEU A 61 11.96 -4.42 -7.93
N ALA A 62 10.71 -4.43 -7.48
CA ALA A 62 10.27 -5.27 -6.37
C ALA A 62 10.48 -6.77 -6.64
N LYS A 63 10.43 -7.22 -7.90
CA LYS A 63 10.72 -8.62 -8.28
C LYS A 63 12.18 -9.02 -8.08
N GLU A 64 13.09 -8.05 -8.04
CA GLU A 64 14.51 -8.28 -7.77
C GLU A 64 14.83 -8.27 -6.27
N GLY A 65 13.90 -7.79 -5.45
CA GLY A 65 14.02 -7.76 -3.99
C GLY A 65 14.03 -9.18 -3.40
N LYS A 66 14.91 -9.39 -2.41
CA LYS A 66 15.09 -10.67 -1.73
C LYS A 66 14.85 -10.58 -0.23
N ASN A 67 15.10 -9.41 0.35
CA ASN A 67 15.00 -9.22 1.78
C ASN A 67 13.83 -8.29 2.10
N TYR A 68 12.99 -8.72 3.04
CA TYR A 68 11.96 -7.86 3.60
C TYR A 68 12.57 -6.91 4.64
N ILE A 69 12.31 -5.63 4.48
CA ILE A 69 12.66 -4.53 5.39
C ILE A 69 11.38 -4.17 6.14
N GLU A 70 11.45 -4.21 7.48
CA GLU A 70 10.30 -3.89 8.31
C GLU A 70 9.90 -2.42 8.15
N LEU A 71 8.67 -2.19 7.72
CA LEU A 71 8.07 -0.87 7.55
C LEU A 71 6.87 -0.71 8.50
N PRO A 72 6.53 0.53 8.90
CA PRO A 72 5.38 0.77 9.76
C PRO A 72 4.07 0.26 9.15
N TYR A 73 3.37 -0.64 9.83
CA TYR A 73 2.09 -1.16 9.40
C TYR A 73 0.94 -0.41 10.10
N ILE A 74 0.25 0.50 9.39
CA ILE A 74 -0.68 1.46 10.03
C ILE A 74 -2.12 1.27 9.50
N VAL A 75 -2.85 0.36 10.13
CA VAL A 75 -4.28 0.13 9.90
C VAL A 75 -5.08 0.53 11.14
N LYS A 76 -6.14 1.33 10.96
CA LYS A 76 -7.01 1.81 12.03
C LYS A 76 -8.45 1.45 11.70
N GLY A 77 -8.93 0.32 12.22
CA GLY A 77 -10.26 -0.19 11.86
C GLY A 77 -10.29 -0.59 10.38
N MET A 78 -11.09 0.06 9.56
CA MET A 78 -11.12 -0.16 8.10
C MET A 78 -10.31 0.90 7.33
N ASP A 79 -9.65 1.82 8.04
CA ASP A 79 -8.88 2.91 7.44
C ASP A 79 -7.38 2.64 7.46
N VAL A 80 -6.66 3.29 6.53
CA VAL A 80 -5.20 3.16 6.35
C VAL A 80 -4.50 4.52 6.38
N SER A 81 -3.20 4.51 6.68
CA SER A 81 -2.36 5.71 6.63
C SER A 81 -0.99 5.36 6.03
N PHE A 82 -0.60 6.07 4.98
CA PHE A 82 0.64 5.79 4.23
C PHE A 82 1.74 6.83 4.48
N SER A 83 1.41 7.98 5.09
CA SER A 83 2.41 9.03 5.37
C SER A 83 3.52 8.55 6.29
N GLY A 84 3.20 7.74 7.30
CA GLY A 84 4.18 7.18 8.23
C GLY A 84 5.19 6.25 7.55
N ILE A 85 4.73 5.44 6.60
CA ILE A 85 5.59 4.57 5.78
C ILE A 85 6.53 5.42 4.93
N LEU A 86 5.97 6.42 4.24
CA LEU A 86 6.75 7.28 3.35
C LEU A 86 7.84 8.05 4.11
N SER A 87 7.51 8.65 5.26
CA SER A 87 8.50 9.34 6.08
C SER A 87 9.59 8.39 6.60
N ASN A 88 9.21 7.19 7.03
CA ASN A 88 10.17 6.19 7.49
C ASN A 88 11.17 5.80 6.39
N ILE A 89 10.70 5.63 5.15
CA ILE A 89 11.56 5.32 4.01
C ILE A 89 12.41 6.52 3.59
N GLU A 90 11.84 7.73 3.54
CA GLU A 90 12.59 8.96 3.27
C GLU A 90 13.73 9.11 4.28
N ASP A 91 13.50 8.76 5.55
CA ASP A 91 14.50 8.78 6.62
C ASP A 91 15.58 7.69 6.42
N MET A 92 15.20 6.47 6.01
CA MET A 92 16.13 5.38 5.69
C MET A 92 17.03 5.71 4.49
N VAL A 93 16.45 6.27 3.42
CA VAL A 93 17.15 6.56 2.16
C VAL A 93 18.01 7.82 2.27
N LEU A 94 17.49 8.88 2.89
CA LEU A 94 18.17 10.17 3.00
C LEU A 94 19.06 10.28 4.25
N GLY A 95 19.03 9.29 5.14
CA GLY A 95 19.73 9.32 6.43
C GLY A 95 19.27 10.48 7.33
N LYS A 96 18.08 11.03 7.08
CA LYS A 96 17.52 12.12 7.88
C LYS A 96 16.79 11.49 9.06
N LYS A 97 17.22 11.77 10.28
CA LYS A 97 16.47 11.36 11.48
C LYS A 97 15.20 12.23 11.58
N PRO A 98 14.01 11.66 11.82
CA PRO A 98 12.82 12.45 12.03
C PRO A 98 12.93 13.16 13.39
N GLY A 99 12.81 14.49 13.38
CA GLY A 99 12.20 15.20 14.50
C GLY A 99 12.91 15.24 15.87
N LYS A 100 14.25 15.27 15.96
CA LYS A 100 14.90 15.84 17.17
C LYS A 100 15.63 17.14 16.84
N LYS A 101 14.85 18.22 16.69
CA LYS A 101 15.32 19.57 17.05
C LYS A 101 15.62 19.56 18.56
N GLY A 102 16.85 19.19 18.91
CA GLY A 102 17.33 19.21 20.30
C GLY A 102 17.47 17.82 20.93
N LYS A 103 18.49 17.07 20.52
CA LYS A 103 19.47 16.43 21.43
C LYS A 103 20.54 15.74 20.59
N LYS A 104 21.75 16.29 20.68
CA LYS A 104 22.98 15.65 20.19
C LYS A 104 23.14 14.32 20.92
N SER A 105 23.04 13.22 20.18
CA SER A 105 23.59 11.92 20.58
C SER A 105 24.19 11.30 19.31
N LYS A 106 25.53 11.29 19.26
CA LYS A 106 26.40 10.50 18.36
C LYS A 106 26.59 9.09 18.96
N PRO A 107 27.24 8.11 18.30
CA PRO A 107 27.68 7.99 16.89
C PRO A 107 27.23 6.64 16.24
N GLU A 108 27.55 6.42 14.95
CA GLU A 108 27.69 5.07 14.33
C GLU A 108 26.46 4.15 14.30
N GLU A 109 25.39 4.55 13.60
CA GLU A 109 24.56 3.54 12.92
C GLU A 109 25.08 3.46 11.50
N GLU A 110 25.64 2.29 11.14
CA GLU A 110 26.06 1.94 9.79
C GLU A 110 25.03 2.48 8.80
N LYS A 111 25.49 3.20 7.75
CA LYS A 111 24.65 3.38 6.57
C LYS A 111 24.34 1.97 6.07
N LYS A 112 23.19 1.43 6.47
CA LYS A 112 22.63 0.27 5.81
C LYS A 112 22.34 0.72 4.40
N ASP A 113 23.21 0.34 3.47
CA ASP A 113 22.93 0.43 2.04
C ASP A 113 21.78 -0.54 1.78
N TYR A 114 20.56 -0.04 1.93
CA TYR A 114 19.38 -0.79 1.55
C TYR A 114 19.35 -0.86 0.03
N CYS A 115 19.29 -2.08 -0.49
CA CYS A 115 19.07 -2.28 -1.91
C CYS A 115 17.73 -1.65 -2.29
N GLN A 116 17.70 -0.83 -3.35
CA GLN A 116 16.46 -0.20 -3.82
C GLN A 116 15.38 -1.24 -4.17
N ALA A 117 15.80 -2.41 -4.68
CA ALA A 117 14.91 -3.52 -4.96
C ALA A 117 14.24 -4.08 -3.68
N ASP A 118 15.00 -4.22 -2.59
CA ASP A 118 14.48 -4.67 -1.29
C ASP A 118 13.50 -3.64 -0.70
N LEU A 119 13.75 -2.34 -0.88
CA LEU A 119 12.83 -1.28 -0.47
C LEU A 119 11.52 -1.31 -1.28
N CYS A 120 11.60 -1.44 -2.61
CA CYS A 120 10.44 -1.57 -3.49
C CYS A 120 9.59 -2.78 -3.11
N TYR A 121 10.25 -3.92 -2.89
CA TYR A 121 9.61 -5.17 -2.45
C TYR A 121 8.87 -4.97 -1.12
N SER A 122 9.58 -4.48 -0.11
CA SER A 122 9.03 -4.33 1.23
C SER A 122 7.88 -3.32 1.28
N LEU A 123 7.98 -2.23 0.50
CA LEU A 123 6.92 -1.25 0.36
C LEU A 123 5.65 -1.87 -0.23
N GLN A 124 5.79 -2.61 -1.33
CA GLN A 124 4.65 -3.26 -2.00
C GLN A 124 3.98 -4.28 -1.09
N GLU A 125 4.75 -5.20 -0.48
CA GLU A 125 4.19 -6.20 0.43
C GLU A 125 3.45 -5.54 1.59
N THR A 126 4.04 -4.52 2.22
CA THR A 126 3.44 -3.84 3.37
C THR A 126 2.15 -3.11 2.99
N ILE A 127 2.19 -2.29 1.94
CA ILE A 127 1.03 -1.50 1.50
C ILE A 127 -0.09 -2.39 1.00
N PHE A 128 0.22 -3.40 0.17
CA PHE A 128 -0.80 -4.27 -0.39
C PHE A 128 -1.40 -5.18 0.67
N ALA A 129 -0.63 -5.64 1.65
CA ALA A 129 -1.19 -6.34 2.81
C ALA A 129 -2.20 -5.47 3.58
N MET A 130 -1.87 -4.19 3.81
CA MET A 130 -2.81 -3.24 4.45
C MET A 130 -4.10 -3.08 3.65
N LEU A 131 -4.01 -2.97 2.32
CA LEU A 131 -5.18 -2.84 1.44
C LEU A 131 -6.03 -4.10 1.42
N VAL A 132 -5.40 -5.28 1.38
CA VAL A 132 -6.09 -6.57 1.43
C VAL A 132 -6.80 -6.73 2.77
N GLU A 133 -6.15 -6.38 3.88
CA GLU A 133 -6.75 -6.47 5.22
C GLU A 133 -8.01 -5.60 5.37
N ILE A 134 -7.97 -4.34 4.98
CA ILE A 134 -9.16 -3.47 5.07
C ILE A 134 -10.28 -3.92 4.13
N THR A 135 -9.91 -4.52 3.00
CA THR A 135 -10.87 -5.05 2.03
C THR A 135 -11.54 -6.29 2.59
N GLU A 136 -10.77 -7.21 3.18
CA GLU A 136 -11.28 -8.40 3.86
C GLU A 136 -12.22 -8.02 5.03
N ARG A 137 -11.81 -7.06 5.87
CA ARG A 137 -12.65 -6.55 6.97
C ARG A 137 -14.00 -6.03 6.45
N THR A 138 -13.98 -5.32 5.33
CA THR A 138 -15.19 -4.81 4.67
C THR A 138 -16.04 -5.93 4.10
N MET A 139 -15.44 -6.91 3.42
CA MET A 139 -16.15 -8.07 2.88
C MET A 139 -16.85 -8.86 3.99
N ALA A 140 -16.18 -9.06 5.13
CA ALA A 140 -16.76 -9.70 6.30
C ALA A 140 -17.93 -8.88 6.89
N HIS A 141 -17.80 -7.55 6.94
CA HIS A 141 -18.85 -6.67 7.44
C HIS A 141 -20.08 -6.63 6.53
N CYS A 142 -19.88 -6.68 5.22
CA CYS A 142 -20.95 -6.63 4.22
C CYS A 142 -21.50 -8.00 3.82
N ASN A 143 -20.87 -9.08 4.31
CA ASN A 143 -21.13 -10.46 3.87
C ASN A 143 -21.12 -10.59 2.34
N SER A 144 -20.06 -10.05 1.73
CA SER A 144 -19.86 -10.01 0.27
C SER A 144 -18.90 -11.12 -0.17
N ASP A 145 -19.28 -11.85 -1.20
CA ASP A 145 -18.54 -12.99 -1.75
C ASP A 145 -17.72 -12.61 -3.00
N SER A 146 -17.60 -11.32 -3.30
CA SER A 146 -16.81 -10.83 -4.42
C SER A 146 -16.11 -9.52 -4.11
N VAL A 147 -14.93 -9.35 -4.69
CA VAL A 147 -14.15 -8.12 -4.63
C VAL A 147 -13.82 -7.65 -6.04
N LEU A 148 -14.00 -6.35 -6.28
CA LEU A 148 -13.67 -5.69 -7.54
C LEU A 148 -12.51 -4.71 -7.31
N LEU A 149 -11.41 -4.93 -8.00
CA LEU A 149 -10.25 -4.03 -7.97
C LEU A 149 -10.40 -2.96 -9.05
N VAL A 150 -10.42 -1.68 -8.66
CA VAL A 150 -10.50 -0.56 -9.63
C VAL A 150 -9.43 0.51 -9.40
N GLY A 151 -9.07 1.19 -10.47
CA GLY A 151 -8.10 2.29 -10.47
C GLY A 151 -6.70 1.85 -10.93
N GLY A 152 -5.83 2.82 -11.21
CA GLY A 152 -4.53 2.56 -11.85
C GLY A 152 -3.59 1.70 -11.00
N VAL A 153 -3.71 1.74 -9.67
CA VAL A 153 -2.93 0.86 -8.78
C VAL A 153 -3.52 -0.54 -8.72
N GLY A 154 -4.82 -0.70 -9.00
CA GLY A 154 -5.49 -2.00 -9.11
C GLY A 154 -4.99 -2.86 -10.28
N CYS A 155 -4.28 -2.26 -11.24
CA CYS A 155 -3.61 -2.99 -12.33
C CYS A 155 -2.28 -3.64 -11.90
N ASN A 156 -1.80 -3.41 -10.68
CA ASN A 156 -0.58 -4.02 -10.20
C ASN A 156 -0.79 -5.53 -9.98
N VAL A 157 0.08 -6.35 -10.59
CA VAL A 157 -0.09 -7.81 -10.59
C VAL A 157 0.06 -8.37 -9.18
N ARG A 158 0.98 -7.83 -8.39
CA ARG A 158 1.20 -8.29 -7.01
C ARG A 158 0.00 -8.02 -6.11
N LEU A 159 -0.64 -6.85 -6.23
CA LEU A 159 -1.88 -6.56 -5.52
C LEU A 159 -3.01 -7.51 -5.93
N GLN A 160 -3.15 -7.79 -7.23
CA GLN A 160 -4.14 -8.74 -7.75
C GLN A 160 -3.90 -10.16 -7.21
N GLU A 161 -2.66 -10.63 -7.17
CA GLU A 161 -2.28 -11.92 -6.60
C GLU A 161 -2.66 -12.01 -5.11
N MET A 162 -2.28 -11.01 -4.30
CA MET A 162 -2.59 -11.00 -2.87
C MET A 162 -4.09 -10.96 -2.60
N MET A 163 -4.83 -10.18 -3.38
CA MET A 163 -6.29 -10.13 -3.31
C MET A 163 -6.91 -11.47 -3.72
N GLY A 164 -6.36 -12.13 -4.75
CA GLY A 164 -6.77 -13.45 -5.22
C GLY A 164 -6.65 -14.52 -4.15
N ILE A 165 -5.50 -14.57 -3.46
CA ILE A 165 -5.27 -15.50 -2.34
C ILE A 165 -6.29 -15.27 -1.22
N MET A 166 -6.47 -14.01 -0.79
CA MET A 166 -7.45 -13.69 0.26
C MET A 166 -8.88 -14.06 -0.14
N ALA A 167 -9.27 -13.78 -1.39
CA ALA A 167 -10.58 -14.15 -1.90
C ALA A 167 -10.77 -15.67 -1.94
N GLU A 168 -9.78 -16.43 -2.43
CA GLU A 168 -9.83 -17.89 -2.48
C GLU A 168 -9.95 -18.52 -1.09
N GLU A 169 -9.17 -18.04 -0.12
CA GLU A 169 -9.22 -18.52 1.27
C GLU A 169 -10.59 -18.29 1.94
N ARG A 170 -11.32 -17.27 1.48
CA ARG A 170 -12.69 -16.98 1.94
C ARG A 170 -13.78 -17.70 1.16
N GLY A 171 -13.46 -18.35 0.04
CA GLY A 171 -14.45 -18.87 -0.90
C GLY A 171 -15.17 -17.77 -1.70
N ALA A 172 -14.51 -16.61 -1.87
CA ALA A 172 -14.97 -15.45 -2.64
C ALA A 172 -14.23 -15.35 -3.99
N THR A 173 -14.65 -14.44 -4.86
CA THR A 173 -14.03 -14.22 -6.19
C THR A 173 -13.49 -12.80 -6.38
N VAL A 174 -12.36 -12.68 -7.06
CA VAL A 174 -11.85 -11.38 -7.54
C VAL A 174 -12.35 -11.15 -8.97
N CYS A 175 -12.94 -9.98 -9.22
CA CYS A 175 -13.45 -9.51 -10.50
C CYS A 175 -12.52 -8.49 -11.16
#